data_AF-A0A101XTP9-F1
#
_entry.id   AF-A0A101XTP9-F1
#
_cell.length_a   1.000
_cell.length_b   1.000
_cell.length_c   1.000
_cell.angle_alpha   90.00
_cell.angle_beta   90.00
_cell.angle_gamma   90.00
#
_symmetry.space_group_name_H-M   'P 1'
#
loop_
_entity.id
_entity.type
_entity.pdbx_description
1 polymer ?
#
loop_
_entity_poly.entity_id
_entity_poly.type
_entity_poly.pdbx_seq_one_letter_code
_entity_poly.pdbx_strand_id
1 'polypeptide(L)'
;MKQGDRVEARIVALDQRGAWVEHQGIRAFVPLAELAWYEIEHPTVSLGVGDLLRVRLVKKMGDGFWECSVRRVDEDVDDAGT
;
A
#
# COMPACT_ATOMS: atom_id res chain seq x y z
N MET A 1 0.55 7.97 12.89
CA MET A 1 0.67 6.69 12.16
C MET A 1 1.52 5.72 12.96
N LYS A 2 1.07 4.48 13.07
CA LYS A 2 1.78 3.38 13.75
C LYS A 2 1.95 2.21 12.78
N GLN A 3 2.87 1.30 13.06
CA GLN A 3 2.97 0.06 12.31
C GLN A 3 1.63 -0.71 12.36
N GLY A 4 1.21 -1.30 11.24
CA GLY A 4 -0.06 -2.03 11.10
C GLY A 4 -1.26 -1.18 10.69
N ASP A 5 -1.12 0.15 10.68
CA ASP A 5 -2.18 1.08 10.28
C ASP A 5 -2.52 0.93 8.80
N ARG A 6 -3.80 1.02 8.45
CA ARG A 6 -4.30 0.98 7.08
C ARG A 6 -4.55 2.41 6.62
N VAL A 7 -3.88 2.84 5.56
CA VAL A 7 -3.97 4.20 5.05
C VAL A 7 -4.26 4.19 3.55
N GLU A 8 -5.01 5.18 3.08
CA GLU A 8 -5.28 5.35 1.65
C GLU A 8 -4.28 6.34 1.06
N ALA A 9 -3.32 5.85 0.28
CA ALA A 9 -2.22 6.64 -0.25
C ALA A 9 -2.34 6.78 -1.77
N ARG A 10 -1.96 7.95 -2.29
CA ARG A 10 -1.99 8.24 -3.72
C ARG A 10 -0.67 7.86 -4.37
N ILE A 11 -0.72 7.17 -5.50
CA ILE A 11 0.46 6.85 -6.30
C ILE A 11 1.06 8.14 -6.85
N VAL A 12 2.30 8.44 -6.47
CA VAL A 12 3.04 9.60 -6.96
C VAL A 12 4.11 9.21 -7.99
N ALA A 13 4.61 7.97 -7.94
CA ALA A 13 5.51 7.41 -8.96
C ALA A 13 5.40 5.89 -9.02
N LEU A 14 5.69 5.32 -10.19
CA LEU A 14 5.72 3.89 -10.46
C LEU A 14 7.02 3.56 -11.21
N ASP A 15 7.67 2.49 -10.80
CA ASP A 15 8.86 1.97 -11.47
C ASP A 15 8.92 0.44 -11.36
N GLN A 16 9.93 -0.19 -11.97
CA GLN A 16 10.06 -1.65 -12.01
C GLN A 16 10.26 -2.29 -10.61
N ARG A 17 10.62 -1.50 -9.60
CA ARG A 17 10.80 -1.97 -8.22
C ARG A 17 9.49 -1.90 -7.42
N GLY A 18 8.52 -1.07 -7.83
CA GLY A 18 7.27 -0.88 -7.10
C GLY A 18 6.58 0.47 -7.33
N ALA A 19 5.77 0.88 -6.36
CA ALA A 19 5.01 2.13 -6.36
C ALA A 19 5.42 3.02 -5.19
N TRP A 20 5.69 4.28 -5.47
CA TRP A 20 5.74 5.32 -4.46
C TRP A 20 4.36 5.90 -4.25
N VAL A 21 3.94 5.93 -2.99
CA VAL A 21 2.65 6.45 -2.58
C VAL A 21 2.81 7.53 -1.51
N GLU A 22 1.88 8.47 -1.46
CA GLU A 22 1.86 9.55 -0.48
C GLU A 22 0.50 9.66 0.20
N HIS A 23 0.50 9.81 1.52
CA HIS A 23 -0.69 10.08 2.32
C HIS A 23 -0.42 11.26 3.25
N GLN A 24 -1.12 12.38 3.05
CA GLN A 24 -1.02 13.57 3.90
C GLN A 24 0.44 14.05 4.14
N GLY A 25 1.27 14.03 3.09
CA GLY A 25 2.68 14.43 3.17
C GLY A 25 3.63 13.35 3.71
N ILE A 26 3.12 12.16 4.06
CA ILE A 26 3.95 11.00 4.43
C ILE A 26 4.16 10.15 3.19
N ARG A 27 5.43 9.94 2.82
CA ARG A 27 5.82 9.06 1.72
C ARG A 27 5.95 7.63 2.18
N ALA A 28 5.54 6.73 1.31
CA ALA A 28 5.71 5.31 1.47
C ALA A 28 6.05 4.62 0.14
N PHE A 29 6.70 3.47 0.23
CA PHE A 29 7.07 2.64 -0.90
C PHE A 29 6.39 1.28 -0.77
N VAL A 30 5.76 0.85 -1.86
CA VAL A 30 5.13 -0.46 -2.00
C VAL A 30 5.96 -1.27 -3.00
N PRO A 31 6.66 -2.33 -2.58
CA PRO A 31 7.41 -3.19 -3.49
C PRO A 31 6.50 -3.84 -4.54
N LEU A 32 7.02 -4.09 -5.75
CA LEU A 32 6.27 -4.75 -6.82
C LEU A 32 5.70 -6.10 -6.39
N ALA A 33 6.46 -6.88 -5.60
CA ALA A 33 6.01 -8.16 -5.04
C ALA A 33 4.77 -8.04 -4.14
N GLU A 34 4.57 -6.86 -3.53
CA GLU A 34 3.41 -6.56 -2.69
C GLU A 34 2.25 -5.94 -3.49
N LEU A 35 2.50 -5.43 -4.70
CA LEU A 35 1.49 -4.96 -5.66
C LEU A 35 0.88 -6.11 -6.48
N ALA A 36 1.71 -7.08 -6.87
CA ALA A 36 1.42 -8.09 -7.89
C ALA A 36 0.38 -9.16 -7.51
N TRP A 37 -0.19 -9.12 -6.30
CA TRP A 37 -1.19 -10.08 -5.84
C TRP A 37 -2.55 -9.45 -5.53
N TYR A 38 -2.79 -8.20 -5.92
CA TYR A 38 -4.15 -7.69 -6.05
C TYR A 38 -4.79 -8.51 -7.15
N GLU A 39 -5.54 -9.54 -6.75
CA GLU A 39 -6.11 -10.50 -7.67
C GLU A 39 -6.87 -9.74 -8.74
N ILE A 40 -6.50 -10.07 -9.96
CA ILE A 40 -7.09 -9.67 -11.21
C ILE A 40 -8.50 -10.31 -11.26
N GLU A 41 -9.41 -9.94 -10.36
CA GLU A 41 -10.84 -10.19 -10.54
C GLU A 41 -11.35 -9.38 -11.74
N HIS A 42 -10.67 -8.26 -12.03
CA HIS A 42 -10.74 -7.56 -13.31
C HIS A 42 -9.32 -7.21 -13.78
N PRO A 43 -8.84 -7.76 -14.92
CA PRO A 43 -7.51 -7.45 -15.50
C PRO A 43 -7.34 -5.99 -15.94
N THR A 44 -8.31 -5.13 -15.64
CA THR A 44 -8.44 -3.76 -16.11
C THR A 44 -7.96 -2.72 -15.11
N VAL A 45 -7.65 -3.09 -13.85
CA VAL A 45 -7.11 -2.13 -12.87
C VAL A 45 -5.65 -1.87 -13.20
N SER A 46 -5.44 -0.98 -14.17
CA SER A 46 -4.13 -0.44 -14.50
C SER A 46 -3.74 0.55 -13.42
N LEU A 47 -2.84 0.17 -12.51
CA LEU A 47 -2.30 1.08 -11.52
C LEU A 47 -1.50 2.18 -12.23
N GLY A 48 -1.95 3.42 -12.09
CA GLY A 48 -1.35 4.59 -12.70
C GLY A 48 -0.94 5.64 -11.67
N VAL A 49 -0.01 6.51 -12.05
CA VAL A 49 0.31 7.69 -11.24
C VAL A 49 -0.96 8.53 -11.09
N GLY A 50 -1.31 8.84 -9.86
CA GLY A 50 -2.52 9.57 -9.50
C GLY A 50 -3.63 8.71 -8.89
N ASP A 51 -3.56 7.38 -9.00
CA ASP A 51 -4.54 6.48 -8.39
C ASP A 51 -4.40 6.40 -6.88
N LEU A 52 -5.51 6.04 -6.22
CA LEU A 52 -5.56 5.83 -4.77
C LEU A 52 -5.49 4.34 -4.45
N LEU A 53 -4.63 3.99 -3.51
CA LEU A 53 -4.41 2.62 -3.04
C LEU A 53 -4.55 2.55 -1.53
N ARG A 54 -5.21 1.51 -1.02
CA ARG A 54 -5.16 1.19 0.41
C ARG A 54 -3.93 0.33 0.69
N VAL A 55 -3.11 0.79 1.62
CA VAL A 55 -1.86 0.12 2.00
C VAL A 55 -1.78 -0.02 3.50
N ARG A 56 -1.16 -1.10 3.96
CA ARG A 56 -0.84 -1.32 5.38
C ARG A 56 0.61 -0.91 5.64
N LEU A 57 0.83 -0.11 6.67
CA LEU A 57 2.17 0.28 7.12
C LEU A 57 2.91 -0.94 7.71
N VAL A 58 3.94 -1.43 7.04
CA VAL A 58 4.67 -2.65 7.46
C VAL A 58 5.87 -2.28 8.32
N LYS A 59 6.69 -1.33 7.87
CA LYS A 59 7.93 -0.98 8.54
C LYS A 59 8.29 0.47 8.27
N LYS A 60 8.81 1.16 9.28
CA LYS A 60 9.38 2.51 9.10
C LYS A 60 10.83 2.37 8.67
N MET A 61 11.20 2.96 7.54
CA MET A 61 12.58 3.04 7.11
C MET A 61 13.28 4.19 7.85
N GLY A 62 14.59 4.05 8.08
CA GLY A 62 15.38 5.06 8.79
C GLY A 62 15.38 6.43 8.09
N ASP A 63 15.18 6.42 6.77
CA ASP A 63 15.26 7.57 5.88
C ASP A 63 13.95 8.38 5.77
N GLY A 64 12.97 8.12 6.65
CA GLY A 64 11.77 8.95 6.78
C GLY A 64 10.56 8.55 5.95
N PHE A 65 10.61 7.43 5.22
CA PHE A 65 9.46 6.85 4.52
C PHE A 65 9.06 5.49 5.10
N TRP A 66 7.82 5.06 4.83
CA TRP A 66 7.33 3.75 5.25
C TRP A 66 7.40 2.73 4.12
N GLU A 67 7.75 1.50 4.45
CA GLU A 67 7.47 0.36 3.58
C GLU A 67 6.05 -0.12 3.84
N CYS A 68 5.30 -0.32 2.75
CA CYS A 68 3.89 -0.64 2.80
C CYS A 68 3.56 -1.86 1.95
N SER A 69 2.49 -2.56 2.35
CA SER A 69 2.00 -3.77 1.70
C SER A 69 0.52 -3.63 1.37
N VAL A 70 0.13 -4.01 0.15
CA VAL A 70 -1.29 -4.09 -0.25
C VAL A 70 -1.88 -5.44 0.18
N ARG A 71 -1.08 -6.52 0.18
CA ARG A 71 -1.52 -7.90 0.49
C ARG A 71 -2.09 -8.04 1.91
N ARG A 72 -1.53 -7.30 2.88
CA ARG A 72 -1.91 -7.45 4.28
C ARG A 72 -3.12 -6.61 4.70
N VAL A 73 -3.82 -5.96 3.77
CA VAL A 73 -5.00 -5.16 4.11
C VAL A 73 -6.22 -6.05 4.42
N ASP A 74 -6.21 -7.34 4.07
CA ASP A 74 -7.35 -8.24 4.32
C ASP A 74 -7.18 -9.15 5.55
N GLU A 75 -5.99 -9.25 6.14
CA GLU A 75 -5.69 -10.23 7.22
C GLU A 75 -6.16 -9.80 8.63
N ASP A 76 -7.17 -8.93 8.72
CA ASP A 76 -7.82 -8.54 9.99
C ASP A 76 -9.33 -8.61 9.74
N VAL A 77 -9.81 -9.84 9.59
CA VAL A 77 -11.23 -10.21 9.60
C VAL A 77 -11.48 -11.10 10.81
N ASP A 78 -10.95 -10.73 11.98
CA ASP A 78 -11.34 -11.39 13.23
C ASP A 78 -11.33 -10.36 14.37
N ASP A 79 -12.37 -10.47 15.18
CA ASP A 79 -12.60 -9.74 16.44
C ASP A 79 -13.33 -8.39 16.37
N ALA A 80 -14.52 -8.39 15.75
CA ALA A 80 -15.64 -7.62 16.28
C ALA A 80 -17.00 -8.29 15.95
N GLY A 81 -17.48 -9.14 16.86
CA GLY A 81 -18.92 -9.14 17.20
C GLY A 81 -19.67 -10.47 17.21
N THR A 82 -19.65 -11.13 18.38
CA THR A 82 -20.54 -12.20 18.91
C THR A 82 -20.22 -13.64 18.53
#